data_AF-A0A3S4BWS2-F1
#
_entry.id   AF-A0A3S4BWS2-F1
#
_cell.length_a   1.000
_cell.length_b   1.000
_cell.length_c   1.000
_cell.angle_alpha   90.00
_cell.angle_beta   90.00
_cell.angle_gamma   90.00
#
_symmetry.space_group_name_H-M   'P 1'
#
loop_
_entity.id
_entity.type
_entity.pdbx_description
1 polymer ?
#
loop_
_entity_poly.entity_id
_entity_poly.type
_entity_poly.pdbx_seq_one_letter_code
_entity_poly.pdbx_strand_id
1 'polypeptide(L)'
;MYLCITPERVAKTKRLMDALKKGWDEPCRIVTGAPPEDGKPFIVWGQRWLGEKLIPKAIKSGRPFWHIDNGFWNSARGGEIGNYRFSYRGLSPVMLDKPARRARDIKPQPWKTGGDYVLLAYPSPTFGRCLGLDMAQWRRETDLMLKGCGLPIRHREKGCARPLEDDLAGAIALVTHSSNVAVEAAIAGVPVVVEPTSAAAPIGSASIHDLNRPDRTRWLASLASQQFTLGEMASGVAFTMLSRVSTQVDMVRETA
;
A
#
# COMPACT_ATOMS: atom_id res chain seq x y z
N MET A 1 13.90 -0.79 -18.29
CA MET A 1 13.03 -1.44 -17.27
C MET A 1 12.11 -2.49 -17.91
N TYR A 2 11.70 -3.53 -17.17
CA TYR A 2 10.72 -4.52 -17.62
C TYR A 2 9.29 -4.21 -17.12
N LEU A 3 8.30 -4.36 -18.00
CA LEU A 3 6.88 -4.20 -17.69
C LEU A 3 6.21 -5.58 -17.74
N CYS A 4 5.94 -6.18 -16.58
CA CYS A 4 5.59 -7.60 -16.50
C CYS A 4 4.08 -7.83 -16.57
N ILE A 5 3.62 -8.47 -17.64
CA ILE A 5 2.26 -8.99 -17.77
C ILE A 5 2.13 -10.27 -16.95
N THR A 6 1.13 -10.31 -16.07
CA THR A 6 0.82 -11.51 -15.26
C THR A 6 -0.03 -12.48 -16.08
N PRO A 7 0.44 -13.71 -16.38
CA PRO A 7 -0.28 -14.67 -17.22
C PRO A 7 -1.70 -14.98 -16.76
N GLU A 8 -1.95 -14.99 -15.46
CA GLU A 8 -3.25 -15.29 -14.86
C GLU A 8 -4.24 -14.11 -14.96
N ARG A 9 -3.75 -12.93 -15.39
CA ARG A 9 -4.50 -11.67 -15.53
C ARG A 9 -4.03 -10.85 -16.74
N VAL A 10 -3.87 -11.49 -17.90
CA VAL A 10 -3.33 -10.86 -19.12
C VAL A 10 -4.05 -9.56 -19.46
N ALA A 11 -5.38 -9.58 -19.65
CA ALA A 11 -6.13 -8.40 -20.09
C ALA A 11 -5.90 -7.18 -19.17
N LYS A 12 -6.01 -7.39 -17.85
CA LYS A 12 -5.81 -6.35 -16.83
C LYS A 12 -4.38 -5.81 -16.82
N THR A 13 -3.40 -6.71 -16.77
CA THR A 13 -2.00 -6.32 -16.61
C THR A 13 -1.41 -5.77 -17.91
N LYS A 14 -1.80 -6.31 -19.07
CA LYS A 14 -1.46 -5.73 -20.38
C LYS A 14 -1.92 -4.29 -20.49
N ARG A 15 -3.17 -3.97 -20.10
CA ARG A 15 -3.67 -2.58 -20.12
C ARG A 15 -2.82 -1.64 -19.27
N LEU A 16 -2.43 -2.06 -18.06
CA LEU A 16 -1.53 -1.29 -17.19
C LEU A 16 -0.16 -1.08 -17.83
N MET A 17 0.45 -2.14 -18.34
CA MET A 17 1.79 -2.10 -18.93
C MET A 17 1.81 -1.31 -20.25
N ASP A 18 0.75 -1.37 -21.05
CA ASP A 18 0.61 -0.57 -22.28
C ASP A 18 0.48 0.93 -21.95
N ALA A 19 -0.35 1.28 -20.95
CA ALA A 19 -0.47 2.66 -20.50
C ALA A 19 0.87 3.20 -19.98
N LEU A 20 1.60 2.42 -19.18
CA LEU A 20 2.94 2.80 -18.72
C LEU A 20 3.91 2.93 -19.90
N LYS A 21 3.96 1.96 -20.81
CA LYS A 21 4.86 2.01 -21.97
C LYS A 21 4.68 3.28 -22.80
N LYS A 22 3.46 3.81 -22.90
CA LYS A 22 3.16 5.02 -23.66
C LYS A 22 3.72 6.30 -23.02
N GLY A 23 3.72 6.41 -21.69
CA GLY A 23 4.18 7.60 -20.98
C GLY A 23 5.53 7.46 -20.27
N TRP A 24 6.17 6.30 -20.33
CA TRP A 24 7.48 6.09 -19.72
C TRP A 24 8.58 6.56 -20.67
N ASP A 25 9.27 7.65 -20.32
CA ASP A 25 10.27 8.27 -21.21
C ASP A 25 11.52 7.40 -21.39
N GLU A 26 11.82 6.52 -20.44
CA GLU A 26 12.96 5.61 -20.54
C GLU A 26 12.65 4.30 -21.29
N PRO A 27 13.64 3.69 -21.96
CA PRO A 27 13.47 2.40 -22.62
C PRO A 27 12.86 1.31 -21.73
N CYS A 28 11.66 0.86 -22.10
CA CYS A 28 10.93 -0.18 -21.41
C CYS A 28 10.52 -1.34 -22.34
N ARG A 29 10.64 -2.57 -21.83
CA ARG A 29 10.28 -3.81 -22.54
C ARG A 29 9.13 -4.50 -21.82
N ILE A 30 8.05 -4.76 -22.55
CA ILE A 30 6.96 -5.60 -22.05
C ILE A 30 7.41 -7.06 -22.12
N VAL A 31 7.15 -7.80 -21.05
CA VAL A 31 7.41 -9.24 -20.94
C VAL A 31 6.19 -9.93 -20.34
N THR A 32 5.89 -11.14 -20.80
CA THR A 32 4.84 -11.98 -20.20
C THR A 32 5.49 -12.94 -19.22
N GLY A 33 5.07 -12.89 -17.95
CA GLY A 33 5.70 -13.65 -16.87
C GLY A 33 6.92 -12.97 -16.27
N ALA A 34 7.89 -13.76 -15.81
CA ALA A 34 9.07 -13.27 -15.12
C ALA A 34 10.02 -12.52 -16.08
N PRO A 35 10.61 -11.39 -15.65
CA PRO A 35 11.66 -10.73 -16.42
C PRO A 35 12.96 -11.53 -16.36
N PRO A 36 13.89 -11.34 -17.33
CA PRO A 36 15.24 -11.89 -17.27
C PRO A 36 15.95 -11.57 -15.94
N GLU A 37 16.85 -12.46 -15.50
CA GLU A 37 17.66 -12.29 -14.28
C GLU A 37 18.93 -11.46 -14.53
N ASP A 38 18.77 -10.30 -15.19
CA ASP A 38 19.87 -9.39 -15.58
C ASP A 38 20.03 -8.19 -14.63
N GLY A 39 19.36 -8.21 -13.47
CA GLY A 39 19.38 -7.13 -12.47
C GLY A 39 18.59 -5.87 -12.83
N LYS A 40 18.09 -5.70 -14.06
CA LYS A 40 17.37 -4.47 -14.44
C LYS A 40 16.04 -4.31 -13.69
N PRO A 41 15.57 -3.09 -13.42
CA PRO A 41 14.31 -2.87 -12.73
C PRO A 41 13.11 -3.48 -13.47
N PHE A 42 12.08 -3.87 -12.71
CA PHE A 42 10.82 -4.35 -13.27
C PHE A 42 9.59 -3.76 -12.58
N ILE A 43 8.44 -3.83 -13.24
CA ILE A 43 7.14 -3.46 -12.71
C ILE A 43 6.24 -4.70 -12.67
N VAL A 44 5.57 -4.95 -11.54
CA VAL A 44 4.63 -6.06 -11.37
C VAL A 44 3.33 -5.62 -10.72
N TRP A 45 2.21 -6.23 -11.14
CA TRP A 45 0.89 -6.00 -10.57
C TRP A 45 0.58 -6.98 -9.43
N GLY A 46 0.15 -6.41 -8.30
CA GLY A 46 -0.45 -7.12 -7.18
C GLY A 46 0.49 -8.09 -6.47
N GLN A 47 -0.06 -8.74 -5.45
CA GLN A 47 0.68 -9.64 -4.56
C GLN A 47 0.50 -11.12 -4.92
N ARG A 48 -0.44 -11.46 -5.80
CA ARG A 48 -0.72 -12.87 -6.20
C ARG A 48 -0.03 -13.22 -7.51
N TRP A 49 0.06 -14.53 -7.77
CA TRP A 49 0.53 -15.08 -9.06
C TRP A 49 1.99 -14.71 -9.35
N LEU A 50 2.23 -13.78 -10.26
CA LEU A 50 3.56 -13.33 -10.59
C LEU A 50 4.16 -12.48 -9.44
N GLY A 51 3.34 -11.70 -8.73
CA GLY A 51 3.79 -10.86 -7.61
C GLY A 51 4.47 -11.67 -6.50
N GLU A 52 3.80 -12.69 -5.96
CA GLU A 52 4.36 -13.56 -4.90
C GLU A 52 5.59 -14.37 -5.33
N LYS A 53 5.84 -14.51 -6.64
CA LYS A 53 7.03 -15.18 -7.16
C LYS A 53 8.22 -14.22 -7.32
N LEU A 54 7.97 -12.98 -7.72
CA LEU A 54 9.03 -12.00 -8.02
C LEU A 54 9.43 -11.15 -6.82
N ILE A 55 8.47 -10.71 -6.00
CA ILE A 55 8.71 -9.72 -4.95
C ILE A 55 9.67 -10.23 -3.86
N PRO A 56 9.52 -11.46 -3.30
CA PRO A 56 10.47 -11.96 -2.31
C PRO A 56 11.90 -12.03 -2.84
N LYS A 57 12.07 -12.48 -4.09
CA LYS A 57 13.38 -12.57 -4.75
C LYS A 57 14.00 -11.18 -4.96
N ALA A 58 13.18 -10.20 -5.37
CA ALA A 58 13.63 -8.84 -5.61
C ALA A 58 14.05 -8.14 -4.30
N ILE A 59 13.26 -8.31 -3.22
CA ILE A 59 13.62 -7.82 -1.89
C ILE A 59 14.94 -8.46 -1.43
N LYS A 60 15.07 -9.80 -1.51
CA LYS A 60 16.27 -10.53 -1.07
C LYS A 60 17.53 -10.14 -1.85
N SER A 61 17.42 -9.94 -3.16
CA SER A 61 18.56 -9.60 -4.04
C SER A 61 18.86 -8.10 -4.12
N GLY A 62 18.00 -7.24 -3.55
CA GLY A 62 18.09 -5.80 -3.73
C GLY A 62 17.78 -5.32 -5.16
N ARG A 63 17.20 -6.17 -6.03
CA ARG A 63 16.78 -5.79 -7.38
C ARG A 63 15.68 -4.71 -7.31
N PRO A 64 15.85 -3.55 -7.97
CA PRO A 64 14.82 -2.52 -7.96
C PRO A 64 13.52 -3.01 -8.61
N PHE A 65 12.37 -2.64 -8.03
CA PHE A 65 11.08 -2.94 -8.61
C PHE A 65 10.02 -1.91 -8.24
N TRP A 66 9.04 -1.75 -9.12
CA TRP A 66 7.78 -1.09 -8.81
C TRP A 66 6.68 -2.12 -8.63
N HIS A 67 5.97 -2.05 -7.51
CA HIS A 67 4.75 -2.79 -7.27
C HIS A 67 3.55 -1.89 -7.54
N ILE A 68 2.63 -2.36 -8.37
CA ILE A 68 1.36 -1.68 -8.66
C ILE A 68 0.23 -2.43 -7.99
N ASP A 69 -0.66 -1.72 -7.31
CA ASP A 69 -1.91 -2.28 -6.80
C ASP A 69 -3.04 -1.26 -6.96
N ASN A 70 -4.24 -1.63 -6.54
CA ASN A 70 -5.40 -0.76 -6.45
C ASN A 70 -5.08 0.51 -5.62
N GLY A 71 -5.52 1.69 -6.08
CA GLY A 71 -5.39 2.94 -5.34
C GLY A 71 -6.17 2.94 -4.01
N PHE A 72 -5.85 3.85 -3.11
CA PHE A 72 -6.51 3.95 -1.79
C PHE A 72 -7.92 4.52 -1.89
N TRP A 73 -8.09 5.57 -2.68
CA TRP A 73 -9.38 6.20 -2.96
C TRP A 73 -9.62 6.32 -4.46
N ASN A 74 -10.90 6.30 -4.86
CA ASN A 74 -11.33 6.13 -6.25
C ASN A 74 -10.62 4.94 -6.89
N SER A 75 -10.55 3.82 -6.15
CA SER A 75 -9.75 2.66 -6.52
C SER A 75 -10.23 2.05 -7.83
N ALA A 76 -9.31 1.81 -8.76
CA ALA A 76 -9.68 1.22 -10.05
C ALA A 76 -10.24 -0.21 -9.92
N ARG A 77 -9.91 -0.93 -8.83
CA ARG A 77 -10.26 -2.35 -8.63
C ARG A 77 -9.85 -3.25 -9.81
N GLY A 78 -8.86 -2.79 -10.58
CA GLY A 78 -8.40 -3.42 -11.82
C GLY A 78 -9.27 -3.16 -13.05
N GLY A 79 -10.12 -2.13 -13.03
CA GLY A 79 -10.89 -1.61 -14.16
C GLY A 79 -10.10 -0.57 -14.99
N GLU A 80 -10.81 0.31 -15.68
CA GLU A 80 -10.20 1.36 -16.54
C GLU A 80 -10.27 2.74 -15.90
N ILE A 81 -11.23 2.91 -15.00
CA ILE A 81 -11.52 4.15 -14.32
C ILE A 81 -11.06 4.02 -12.87
N GLY A 82 -10.40 5.05 -12.38
CA GLY A 82 -9.90 5.13 -11.01
C GLY A 82 -8.39 5.00 -10.91
N ASN A 83 -7.92 4.98 -9.67
CA ASN A 83 -6.52 5.06 -9.32
C ASN A 83 -5.89 3.69 -9.09
N TYR A 84 -4.62 3.61 -9.45
CA TYR A 84 -3.68 2.55 -9.13
C TYR A 84 -2.52 3.14 -8.35
N ARG A 85 -2.12 2.51 -7.24
CA ARG A 85 -0.98 2.96 -6.44
C ARG A 85 0.31 2.28 -6.86
N PHE A 86 1.41 2.96 -6.64
CA PHE A 86 2.76 2.49 -6.90
C PHE A 86 3.58 2.52 -5.62
N SER A 87 4.41 1.50 -5.44
CA SER A 87 5.39 1.39 -4.36
C SER A 87 6.73 0.98 -4.96
N TYR A 88 7.83 1.60 -4.53
CA TYR A 88 9.18 1.28 -5.02
C TYR A 88 9.92 0.43 -3.99
N ARG A 89 10.54 -0.68 -4.43
CA ARG A 89 11.31 -1.62 -3.59
C ARG A 89 10.56 -2.19 -2.38
N GLY A 90 9.23 -2.06 -2.36
CA GLY A 90 8.39 -2.46 -1.24
C GLY A 90 6.93 -2.56 -1.67
N LEU A 91 6.05 -2.85 -0.71
CA LEU A 91 4.62 -3.05 -0.97
C LEU A 91 3.77 -1.82 -0.63
N SER A 92 4.32 -0.85 0.10
CA SER A 92 3.62 0.35 0.55
C SER A 92 4.29 1.61 0.02
N PRO A 93 3.51 2.65 -0.34
CA PRO A 93 4.05 3.97 -0.66
C PRO A 93 4.75 4.59 0.55
N VAL A 94 5.69 5.49 0.31
CA VAL A 94 6.47 6.17 1.35
C VAL A 94 5.93 7.58 1.63
N MET A 95 6.24 8.13 2.80
CA MET A 95 6.01 9.55 3.08
C MET A 95 7.04 10.38 2.33
N LEU A 96 6.59 11.25 1.44
CA LEU A 96 7.45 12.08 0.60
C LEU A 96 7.83 13.37 1.33
N ASP A 97 9.06 13.84 1.15
CA ASP A 97 9.50 15.14 1.68
C ASP A 97 8.77 16.30 1.04
N LYS A 98 8.55 16.22 -0.28
CA LYS A 98 7.87 17.23 -1.07
C LYS A 98 6.84 16.56 -1.99
N PRO A 99 5.65 16.21 -1.47
CA PRO A 99 4.61 15.59 -2.29
C PRO A 99 4.16 16.56 -3.39
N ALA A 100 4.07 16.05 -4.63
CA ALA A 100 3.74 16.85 -5.80
C ALA A 100 2.24 17.17 -5.92
N ARG A 101 1.38 16.35 -5.30
CA ARG A 101 -0.08 16.52 -5.30
C ARG A 101 -0.58 16.89 -3.92
N ARG A 102 -1.61 17.73 -3.88
CA ARG A 102 -2.46 17.87 -2.69
C ARG A 102 -3.58 16.83 -2.78
N ALA A 103 -3.93 16.21 -1.66
CA ALA A 103 -5.10 15.33 -1.58
C ALA A 103 -6.40 16.15 -1.46
N ARG A 104 -6.67 17.05 -2.42
CA ARG A 104 -7.74 18.07 -2.31
C ARG A 104 -9.14 17.47 -2.13
N ASP A 105 -9.34 16.27 -2.68
CA ASP A 105 -10.63 15.58 -2.65
C ASP A 105 -10.82 14.71 -1.41
N ILE A 106 -9.80 14.57 -0.56
CA ILE A 106 -9.85 13.79 0.67
C ILE A 106 -9.83 14.74 1.86
N LYS A 107 -10.97 14.79 2.56
CA LYS A 107 -11.11 15.53 3.81
C LYS A 107 -11.07 14.54 4.97
N PRO A 108 -9.96 14.43 5.71
CA PRO A 108 -9.91 13.54 6.84
C PRO A 108 -10.80 14.06 7.97
N GLN A 109 -11.60 13.18 8.58
CA GLN A 109 -12.43 13.52 9.74
C GLN A 109 -11.55 13.80 10.97
N PRO A 110 -11.99 14.63 11.93
CA PRO A 110 -11.26 14.86 13.17
C PRO A 110 -10.89 13.53 13.86
N TRP A 111 -9.74 13.50 14.54
CA TRP A 111 -9.34 12.31 15.26
C TRP A 111 -10.32 12.00 16.39
N LYS A 112 -10.73 10.73 16.49
CA LYS A 112 -11.50 10.22 17.60
C LYS A 112 -10.67 10.14 18.86
N THR A 113 -11.31 10.47 19.98
CA THR A 113 -10.73 10.42 21.32
C THR A 113 -11.37 9.32 22.18
N GLY A 114 -12.42 8.67 21.70
CA GLY A 114 -13.09 7.55 22.38
C GLY A 114 -13.68 6.55 21.39
N GLY A 115 -14.14 5.42 21.93
CA GLY A 115 -14.78 4.31 21.22
C GLY A 115 -14.96 3.11 22.14
N ASP A 116 -15.76 2.14 21.70
CA ASP A 116 -16.23 1.02 22.52
C ASP A 116 -15.37 -0.23 22.40
N TYR A 117 -14.57 -0.33 21.32
CA TYR A 117 -13.74 -1.50 21.03
C TYR A 117 -12.52 -1.18 20.18
N VAL A 118 -11.58 -2.12 20.14
CA VAL A 118 -10.47 -2.15 19.19
C VAL A 118 -10.88 -2.98 17.98
N LEU A 119 -10.75 -2.42 16.78
CA LEU A 119 -11.00 -3.16 15.54
C LEU A 119 -9.70 -3.83 15.06
N LEU A 120 -9.62 -5.17 15.15
CA LEU A 120 -8.50 -5.94 14.64
C LEU A 120 -8.80 -6.46 13.23
N ALA A 121 -8.09 -5.92 12.24
CA ALA A 121 -8.25 -6.29 10.83
C ALA A 121 -7.07 -7.13 10.32
N TYR A 122 -7.35 -8.33 9.84
CA TYR A 122 -6.31 -9.27 9.45
C TYR A 122 -5.81 -9.07 8.01
N PRO A 123 -4.48 -9.09 7.78
CA PRO A 123 -3.91 -9.10 6.44
C PRO A 123 -4.16 -10.45 5.73
N SER A 124 -4.07 -10.47 4.40
CA SER A 124 -4.15 -11.76 3.67
C SER A 124 -2.86 -12.57 3.76
N PRO A 125 -2.92 -13.91 3.78
CA PRO A 125 -1.73 -14.77 3.74
C PRO A 125 -0.76 -14.47 2.58
N THR A 126 -1.27 -14.04 1.43
CA THR A 126 -0.45 -13.65 0.27
C THR A 126 0.49 -12.48 0.56
N PHE A 127 0.08 -11.53 1.41
CA PHE A 127 0.91 -10.41 1.81
C PHE A 127 2.14 -10.90 2.57
N GLY A 128 1.92 -11.82 3.53
CA GLY A 128 3.00 -12.48 4.26
C GLY A 128 3.99 -13.17 3.35
N ARG A 129 3.51 -13.96 2.38
CA ARG A 129 4.39 -14.63 1.40
C ARG A 129 5.29 -13.66 0.63
N CYS A 130 4.79 -12.49 0.24
CA CYS A 130 5.59 -11.49 -0.48
C CYS A 130 6.73 -10.91 0.37
N LEU A 131 6.54 -10.84 1.69
CA LEU A 131 7.51 -10.28 2.64
C LEU A 131 8.30 -11.35 3.42
N GLY A 132 8.02 -12.64 3.19
CA GLY A 132 8.61 -13.73 3.97
C GLY A 132 8.13 -13.78 5.43
N LEU A 133 6.91 -13.31 5.70
CA LEU A 133 6.34 -13.21 7.05
C LEU A 133 5.28 -14.28 7.31
N ASP A 134 5.26 -14.83 8.53
CA ASP A 134 4.20 -15.71 9.01
C ASP A 134 3.02 -14.87 9.55
N MET A 135 2.01 -14.67 8.70
CA MET A 135 0.80 -13.93 9.08
C MET A 135 -0.08 -14.67 10.08
N ALA A 136 0.03 -15.99 10.20
CA ALA A 136 -0.69 -16.74 11.21
C ALA A 136 -0.03 -16.54 12.58
N GLN A 137 1.30 -16.50 12.63
CA GLN A 137 2.03 -16.11 13.84
C GLN A 137 1.71 -14.68 14.26
N TRP A 138 1.85 -13.70 13.34
CA TRP A 138 1.52 -12.29 13.62
C TRP A 138 0.11 -12.13 14.19
N ARG A 139 -0.87 -12.85 13.62
CA ARG A 139 -2.25 -12.88 14.11
C ARG A 139 -2.33 -13.34 15.55
N ARG A 140 -1.74 -14.50 15.89
CA ARG A 140 -1.77 -15.05 17.26
C ARG A 140 -1.13 -14.11 18.27
N GLU A 141 0.03 -13.54 17.92
CA GLU A 141 0.76 -12.62 18.80
C GLU A 141 -0.01 -11.32 19.02
N THR A 142 -0.59 -10.75 17.95
CA THR A 142 -1.40 -9.52 18.03
C THR A 142 -2.67 -9.76 18.86
N ASP A 143 -3.36 -10.88 18.65
CA ASP A 143 -4.53 -11.25 19.45
C ASP A 143 -4.18 -11.39 20.94
N LEU A 144 -3.02 -11.99 21.26
CA LEU A 144 -2.57 -12.15 22.64
C LEU A 144 -2.22 -10.81 23.29
N MET A 145 -1.52 -9.94 22.57
CA MET A 145 -1.18 -8.58 23.01
C MET A 145 -2.43 -7.76 23.31
N LEU A 146 -3.43 -7.81 22.43
CA LEU A 146 -4.67 -7.04 22.60
C LEU A 146 -5.60 -7.57 23.69
N LYS A 147 -5.53 -8.86 24.08
CA LYS A 147 -6.32 -9.36 25.22
C LYS A 147 -6.05 -8.60 26.51
N GLY A 148 -4.84 -8.04 26.67
CA GLY A 148 -4.45 -7.24 27.84
C GLY A 148 -4.87 -5.76 27.76
N CYS A 149 -5.46 -5.29 26.65
CA CYS A 149 -5.68 -3.86 26.45
C CYS A 149 -6.88 -3.27 27.22
N GLY A 150 -7.70 -4.11 27.87
CA GLY A 150 -8.85 -3.69 28.66
C GLY A 150 -10.08 -3.28 27.85
N LEU A 151 -10.08 -3.50 26.53
CA LEU A 151 -11.20 -3.19 25.64
C LEU A 151 -11.66 -4.44 24.86
N PRO A 152 -12.95 -4.55 24.50
CA PRO A 152 -13.42 -5.57 23.58
C PRO A 152 -12.66 -5.50 22.25
N ILE A 153 -12.40 -6.67 21.66
CA ILE A 153 -11.77 -6.79 20.35
C ILE A 153 -12.85 -7.20 19.34
N ARG A 154 -12.99 -6.40 18.27
CA ARG A 154 -13.84 -6.75 17.14
C ARG A 154 -12.97 -7.20 15.98
N HIS A 155 -13.16 -8.45 15.53
CA HIS A 155 -12.39 -9.02 14.44
C HIS A 155 -12.98 -8.73 13.07
N ARG A 156 -12.12 -8.38 12.12
CA ARG A 156 -12.47 -8.15 10.72
C ARG A 156 -11.58 -8.96 9.79
N GLU A 157 -12.17 -9.97 9.17
CA GLU A 157 -11.53 -10.76 8.12
C GLU A 157 -11.50 -10.00 6.79
N LYS A 158 -10.54 -10.37 5.93
CA LYS A 158 -10.51 -9.85 4.56
C LYS A 158 -11.73 -10.31 3.78
N GLY A 159 -12.44 -9.37 3.15
CA GLY A 159 -13.69 -9.67 2.45
C GLY A 159 -14.92 -9.70 3.35
N CYS A 160 -14.81 -9.24 4.60
CA CYS A 160 -15.95 -9.03 5.47
C CYS A 160 -17.05 -8.23 4.76
N ALA A 161 -18.26 -8.79 4.72
CA ALA A 161 -19.42 -8.17 4.06
C ALA A 161 -19.94 -6.93 4.81
N ARG A 162 -19.66 -6.81 6.12
CA ARG A 162 -20.01 -5.62 6.88
C ARG A 162 -19.28 -4.40 6.31
N PRO A 163 -19.97 -3.28 6.07
CA PRO A 163 -19.32 -2.02 5.73
C PRO A 163 -18.18 -1.69 6.70
N LEU A 164 -17.08 -1.17 6.18
CA LEU A 164 -15.96 -0.77 7.04
C LEU A 164 -16.37 0.40 7.94
N GLU A 165 -17.21 1.31 7.45
CA GLU A 165 -17.71 2.45 8.23
C GLU A 165 -18.44 2.04 9.52
N ASP A 166 -19.24 0.98 9.48
CA ASP A 166 -19.95 0.46 10.66
C ASP A 166 -18.99 -0.06 11.72
N ASP A 167 -17.95 -0.79 11.29
CA ASP A 167 -16.90 -1.28 12.18
C ASP A 167 -16.02 -0.11 12.69
N LEU A 168 -15.87 0.97 11.92
CA LEU A 168 -15.12 2.16 12.34
C LEU A 168 -15.92 3.08 13.26
N ALA A 169 -17.25 3.08 13.18
CA ALA A 169 -18.12 3.99 13.93
C ALA A 169 -17.92 3.87 15.45
N GLY A 170 -17.79 2.65 15.97
CA GLY A 170 -17.53 2.36 17.39
C GLY A 170 -16.07 2.08 17.75
N ALA A 171 -15.14 2.07 16.78
CA ALA A 171 -13.74 1.75 17.06
C ALA A 171 -13.00 2.94 17.70
N ILE A 172 -12.29 2.67 18.81
CA ILE A 172 -11.33 3.61 19.41
C ILE A 172 -10.00 3.65 18.63
N ALA A 173 -9.65 2.53 18.01
CA ALA A 173 -8.50 2.37 17.15
C ALA A 173 -8.68 1.16 16.23
N LEU A 174 -7.95 1.17 15.11
CA LEU A 174 -7.81 0.02 14.22
C LEU A 174 -6.39 -0.56 14.35
N VAL A 175 -6.29 -1.87 14.54
CA VAL A 175 -5.02 -2.61 14.54
C VAL A 175 -4.95 -3.47 13.29
N THR A 176 -3.88 -3.36 12.51
CA THR A 176 -3.62 -4.21 11.35
C THR A 176 -2.13 -4.18 10.98
N HIS A 177 -1.63 -5.20 10.28
CA HIS A 177 -0.24 -5.20 9.86
C HIS A 177 0.06 -4.06 8.85
N SER A 178 -0.51 -4.15 7.64
CA SER A 178 -0.27 -3.17 6.56
C SER A 178 -1.42 -3.12 5.55
N SER A 179 -2.65 -3.33 6.02
CA SER A 179 -3.83 -3.33 5.16
C SER A 179 -4.27 -1.91 4.81
N ASN A 180 -4.86 -1.73 3.61
CA ASN A 180 -5.43 -0.45 3.18
C ASN A 180 -6.52 0.08 4.12
N VAL A 181 -7.18 -0.80 4.88
CA VAL A 181 -8.18 -0.39 5.86
C VAL A 181 -7.60 0.55 6.92
N ALA A 182 -6.28 0.53 7.16
CA ALA A 182 -5.62 1.52 8.01
C ALA A 182 -5.63 2.92 7.40
N VAL A 183 -5.48 3.05 6.08
CA VAL A 183 -5.59 4.35 5.39
C VAL A 183 -7.02 4.86 5.48
N GLU A 184 -8.01 4.00 5.24
CA GLU A 184 -9.44 4.34 5.36
C GLU A 184 -9.81 4.74 6.80
N ALA A 185 -9.35 3.98 7.80
CA ALA A 185 -9.55 4.28 9.22
C ALA A 185 -8.94 5.63 9.61
N ALA A 186 -7.68 5.87 9.21
CA ALA A 186 -7.00 7.12 9.48
C ALA A 186 -7.70 8.31 8.79
N ILE A 187 -8.26 8.14 7.59
CA ILE A 187 -9.09 9.18 6.95
C ILE A 187 -10.40 9.40 7.73
N ALA A 188 -11.02 8.34 8.23
CA ALA A 188 -12.24 8.39 9.05
C ALA A 188 -12.00 8.91 10.48
N GLY A 189 -10.77 9.30 10.82
CA GLY A 189 -10.44 9.82 12.14
C GLY A 189 -10.22 8.75 13.21
N VAL A 190 -10.15 7.48 12.85
CA VAL A 190 -9.83 6.39 13.78
C VAL A 190 -8.30 6.21 13.83
N PRO A 191 -7.64 6.39 14.99
CA PRO A 191 -6.22 6.11 15.17
C PRO A 191 -5.86 4.68 14.75
N VAL A 192 -4.65 4.48 14.26
CA VAL A 192 -4.21 3.18 13.74
C VAL A 192 -2.95 2.68 14.41
N VAL A 193 -2.94 1.40 14.77
CA VAL A 193 -1.74 0.68 15.22
C VAL A 193 -1.31 -0.25 14.09
N VAL A 194 -0.11 -0.02 13.56
CA VAL A 194 0.34 -0.67 12.32
C VAL A 194 1.82 -1.00 12.34
N GLU A 195 2.22 -1.98 11.54
CA GLU A 195 3.62 -2.30 11.34
C GLU A 195 4.34 -1.23 10.50
N PRO A 196 5.67 -1.07 10.65
CA PRO A 196 6.45 -0.09 9.89
C PRO A 196 6.33 -0.22 8.36
N THR A 197 5.95 -1.40 7.87
CA THR A 197 5.73 -1.67 6.44
C THR A 197 4.39 -1.15 5.92
N SER A 198 3.53 -0.60 6.77
CA SER A 198 2.22 -0.04 6.41
C SER A 198 2.34 1.33 5.76
N ALA A 199 1.48 1.59 4.76
CA ALA A 199 1.32 2.94 4.20
C ALA A 199 0.81 3.97 5.23
N ALA A 200 0.21 3.51 6.33
CA ALA A 200 -0.25 4.35 7.43
C ALA A 200 0.78 4.50 8.56
N ALA A 201 1.94 3.80 8.50
CA ALA A 201 2.97 3.88 9.55
C ALA A 201 3.41 5.31 9.90
N PRO A 202 3.56 6.26 8.96
CA PRO A 202 3.98 7.62 9.30
C PRO A 202 3.00 8.41 10.18
N ILE A 203 1.75 7.97 10.29
CA ILE A 203 0.72 8.60 11.14
C ILE A 203 0.18 7.63 12.21
N GLY A 204 0.69 6.41 12.23
CA GLY A 204 0.23 5.34 13.10
C GLY A 204 1.02 5.26 14.40
N SER A 205 0.56 4.36 15.25
CA SER A 205 1.20 4.01 16.52
C SER A 205 1.80 2.61 16.46
N ALA A 206 2.81 2.38 17.30
CA ALA A 206 3.33 1.04 17.58
C ALA A 206 2.51 0.29 18.65
N SER A 207 1.70 0.99 19.44
CA SER A 207 0.93 0.42 20.56
C SER A 207 -0.46 1.04 20.67
N ILE A 208 -1.41 0.24 21.15
CA ILE A 208 -2.77 0.68 21.46
C ILE A 208 -2.84 1.61 22.68
N HIS A 209 -1.82 1.57 23.54
CA HIS A 209 -1.76 2.36 24.77
C HIS A 209 -1.25 3.79 24.54
N ASP A 210 -0.68 4.08 23.37
CA ASP A 210 -0.14 5.39 23.00
C ASP A 210 -0.55 5.74 21.56
N LEU A 211 -1.76 6.27 21.43
CA LEU A 211 -2.39 6.55 20.14
C LEU A 211 -1.98 7.93 19.59
N ASN A 212 -1.24 7.91 18.49
CA ASN A 212 -0.82 9.07 17.74
C ASN A 212 -2.01 9.68 16.99
N ARG A 213 -2.04 11.02 16.96
CA ARG A 213 -3.07 11.83 16.27
C ARG A 213 -2.46 13.02 15.52
N PRO A 214 -1.50 12.79 14.61
CA PRO A 214 -0.77 13.87 13.95
C PRO A 214 -1.62 14.57 12.89
N ASP A 215 -1.13 15.69 12.37
CA ASP A 215 -1.61 16.22 11.10
C ASP A 215 -1.44 15.17 9.98
N ARG A 216 -2.47 15.04 9.13
CA ARG A 216 -2.51 14.06 8.02
C ARG A 216 -2.22 14.67 6.67
N THR A 217 -1.97 15.98 6.57
CA THR A 217 -1.93 16.71 5.30
C THR A 217 -0.79 16.23 4.41
N ARG A 218 0.45 16.19 4.94
CA ARG A 218 1.62 15.71 4.17
C ARG A 218 1.52 14.22 3.84
N TRP A 219 1.00 13.42 4.77
CA TRP A 219 0.80 11.99 4.55
C TRP A 219 -0.19 11.73 3.41
N LEU A 220 -1.37 12.34 3.43
CA LEU A 220 -2.37 12.22 2.36
C LEU A 220 -1.83 12.73 1.02
N ALA A 221 -1.10 13.84 1.01
CA ALA A 221 -0.44 14.37 -0.17
C ALA A 221 0.61 13.39 -0.75
N SER A 222 1.33 12.67 0.12
CA SER A 222 2.30 11.65 -0.28
C SER A 222 1.62 10.45 -0.92
N LEU A 223 0.53 9.95 -0.34
CA LEU A 223 -0.27 8.87 -0.91
C LEU A 223 -0.89 9.29 -2.26
N ALA A 224 -1.44 10.52 -2.35
CA ALA A 224 -1.99 11.08 -3.57
C ALA A 224 -0.95 11.14 -4.71
N SER A 225 0.29 11.48 -4.38
CA SER A 225 1.41 11.60 -5.31
C SER A 225 1.95 10.26 -5.80
N GLN A 226 1.45 9.14 -5.27
CA GLN A 226 1.88 7.78 -5.61
C GLN A 226 0.71 6.92 -6.12
N GLN A 227 -0.38 7.56 -6.57
CA GLN A 227 -1.48 6.89 -7.24
C GLN A 227 -1.93 7.62 -8.50
N PHE A 228 -2.23 6.86 -9.54
CA PHE A 228 -2.45 7.37 -10.89
C PHE A 228 -3.56 6.61 -11.60
N THR A 229 -4.28 7.33 -12.44
CA THR A 229 -5.17 6.77 -13.45
C THR A 229 -4.37 6.24 -14.64
N LEU A 230 -4.99 5.42 -15.49
CA LEU A 230 -4.36 4.97 -16.74
C LEU A 230 -3.98 6.12 -17.66
N GLY A 231 -4.78 7.20 -17.68
CA GLY A 231 -4.49 8.40 -18.47
C GLY A 231 -3.22 9.11 -18.02
N GLU A 232 -2.99 9.18 -16.71
CA GLU A 232 -1.77 9.77 -16.13
C GLU A 232 -0.54 8.90 -16.30
N MET A 233 -0.71 7.57 -16.35
CA MET A 233 0.38 6.67 -16.77
C MET A 233 0.74 6.91 -18.23
N ALA A 234 -0.27 6.99 -19.11
CA ALA A 234 -0.10 7.17 -20.55
C ALA A 234 0.43 8.55 -20.96
N SER A 235 0.21 9.59 -20.14
CA SER A 235 0.72 10.94 -20.40
C SER A 235 2.11 11.20 -19.85
N GLY A 236 2.69 10.26 -19.10
CA GLY A 236 3.99 10.39 -18.45
C GLY A 236 4.00 11.15 -17.12
N VAL A 237 2.85 11.66 -16.68
CA VAL A 237 2.71 12.29 -15.35
C VAL A 237 3.14 11.34 -14.23
N ALA A 238 2.76 10.06 -14.34
CA ALA A 238 3.18 9.04 -13.38
C ALA A 238 4.71 8.90 -13.33
N PHE A 239 5.37 8.84 -14.48
CA PHE A 239 6.83 8.72 -14.56
C PHE A 239 7.54 9.88 -13.86
N THR A 240 7.18 11.13 -14.18
CA THR A 240 7.79 12.32 -13.56
C THR A 240 7.68 12.31 -12.04
N MET A 241 6.53 11.88 -11.50
CA MET A 241 6.33 11.82 -10.06
C MET A 241 7.07 10.64 -9.42
N LEU A 242 7.04 9.47 -10.05
CA LEU A 242 7.68 8.26 -9.54
C LEU A 242 9.21 8.36 -9.52
N SER A 243 9.84 9.07 -10.46
CA SER A 243 11.29 9.30 -10.42
C SER A 243 11.74 9.98 -9.13
N ARG A 244 10.94 10.92 -8.60
CA ARG A 244 11.22 11.57 -7.31
C ARG A 244 11.11 10.61 -6.13
N VAL A 245 10.15 9.68 -6.20
CA VAL A 245 9.96 8.65 -5.19
C VAL A 245 11.14 7.69 -5.16
N SER A 246 11.58 7.18 -6.32
CA SER A 246 12.74 6.29 -6.38
C SER A 246 14.02 6.97 -5.88
N THR A 247 14.27 8.22 -6.27
CA THR A 247 15.42 8.98 -5.78
C THR A 247 15.40 9.13 -4.26
N GLN A 248 14.26 9.49 -3.66
CA GLN A 248 14.15 9.60 -2.19
C GLN A 248 14.42 8.26 -1.50
N VAL A 249 13.82 7.18 -1.99
CA VAL A 249 13.98 5.85 -1.39
C VAL A 249 15.42 5.34 -1.51
N ASP A 250 16.07 5.52 -2.66
CA ASP A 250 17.45 5.07 -2.86
C ASP A 250 18.43 5.89 -2.00
N MET A 251 18.25 7.21 -1.85
CA MET A 251 19.08 8.03 -0.94
C MET A 251 18.99 7.57 0.53
N VAL A 252 17.79 7.28 1.03
CA VAL A 252 17.61 6.81 2.41
C VAL A 252 18.34 5.47 2.65
N ARG A 253 18.37 4.59 1.65
CA ARG A 253 19.07 3.30 1.74
C ARG A 253 20.59 3.43 1.70
N GLU A 254 21.14 4.42 1.02
CA GLU A 254 22.59 4.67 0.99
C GLU A 254 23.12 5.23 2.33
N THR A 255 22.23 5.84 3.13
CA THR A 255 22.56 6.45 4.42
C THR A 255 22.26 5.57 5.65
N ALA A 256 21.68 4.39 5.47
CA ALA A 256 21.23 3.48 6.54
C ALA A 256 22.12 2.25 6.64
#